data_AF-A0A0F8D4A9-F1
#
_entry.id   AF-A0A0F8D4A9-F1
#
_cell.length_a   1.000
_cell.length_b   1.000
_cell.length_c   1.000
_cell.angle_alpha   90.00
_cell.angle_beta   90.00
_cell.angle_gamma   90.00
#
_symmetry.space_group_name_H-M   'P 1'
#
loop_
_entity.id
_entity.type
_entity.pdbx_description
1 polymer ?
#
loop_
_entity_poly.entity_id
_entity_poly.type
_entity_poly.pdbx_seq_one_letter_code
_entity_poly.pdbx_strand_id
1 'polypeptide(L)'
;MSGDETPGDDEADSRRSRDVVVVGGGVAGLSAAVFTARQGLDTLVIDDGESILRRNAHLENFPGFPLGVDARRLLDLLAEQAATAGADRLDGRATRVAAVDEGEGAQAGGDEARDDARFVVEVDADDRNDPGDLGDPIWTRYVVAATKNEVGYLHGVEGVGILDRGKSYVDTDERGRTGVDGLYAAGRLAEKPHQAAVCAGHGAEVGVTLLEEDDRGFYHDWVAPDGYFTDRGRQVPPGCEEIDDDERREREEASREAIRERFAAPHPDPQETHPSLEK
;
A
#
# COMPACT_ATOMS: atom_id res chain seq x y z
N MET A 1 -38.51 7.23 -4.65
CA MET A 1 -37.94 7.59 -3.35
C MET A 1 -37.09 6.42 -2.92
N SER A 2 -35.89 6.34 -3.47
CA SER A 2 -34.84 5.41 -3.04
C SER A 2 -34.17 6.08 -1.85
N GLY A 3 -34.34 5.49 -0.67
CA GLY A 3 -33.69 5.95 0.55
C GLY A 3 -32.19 5.83 0.36
N ASP A 4 -31.52 6.97 0.49
CA ASP A 4 -30.10 7.06 0.76
C ASP A 4 -29.92 6.54 2.18
N GLU A 5 -29.53 5.27 2.33
CA GLU A 5 -29.15 4.72 3.62
C GLU A 5 -27.78 5.30 3.95
N THR A 6 -27.79 6.34 4.80
CA THR A 6 -26.57 6.88 5.42
C THR A 6 -25.89 5.74 6.18
N PRO A 7 -24.57 5.52 6.02
CA PRO A 7 -23.86 4.50 6.78
C PRO A 7 -24.07 4.73 8.28
N GLY A 8 -24.27 3.66 9.05
CA GLY A 8 -24.38 3.75 10.50
C GLY A 8 -23.07 4.24 11.12
N ASP A 9 -23.15 4.94 12.25
CA ASP A 9 -22.00 5.55 12.94
C ASP A 9 -20.81 4.56 13.15
N ASP A 10 -21.09 3.27 13.37
CA ASP A 10 -20.08 2.21 13.54
C ASP A 10 -19.22 1.92 12.27
N GLU A 11 -19.73 2.14 11.04
CA GLU A 11 -18.97 1.96 9.78
C GLU A 11 -18.11 3.19 9.44
N ALA A 12 -18.48 4.36 9.94
CA ALA A 12 -17.65 5.56 9.85
C ALA A 12 -16.47 5.47 10.85
N ASP A 13 -16.73 4.91 12.02
CA ASP A 13 -15.77 4.71 13.11
C ASP A 13 -14.63 3.75 12.70
N SER A 14 -14.94 2.65 12.00
CA SER A 14 -13.93 1.70 11.50
C SER A 14 -13.04 2.25 10.38
N ARG A 15 -13.45 3.31 9.66
CA ARG A 15 -12.63 3.89 8.59
C ARG A 15 -11.48 4.75 9.12
N ARG A 16 -11.63 5.28 10.34
CA ARG A 16 -10.75 6.29 10.94
C ARG A 16 -9.62 5.70 11.79
N SER A 17 -9.65 4.39 12.03
CA SER A 17 -8.54 3.69 12.65
C SER A 17 -8.08 2.48 11.86
N ARG A 18 -6.79 2.42 11.55
CA ARG A 18 -6.15 1.42 10.70
C ARG A 18 -5.00 0.75 11.43
N ASP A 19 -4.66 -0.47 11.03
CA ASP A 19 -3.39 -1.06 11.48
C ASP A 19 -2.23 -0.40 10.75
N VAL A 20 -2.37 -0.25 9.42
CA VAL A 20 -1.31 0.26 8.55
C VAL A 20 -1.88 1.33 7.62
N VAL A 21 -1.21 2.49 7.57
CA VAL A 21 -1.44 3.50 6.53
C VAL A 21 -0.23 3.54 5.60
N VAL A 22 -0.46 3.27 4.33
CA VAL A 22 0.54 3.39 3.26
C VAL A 22 0.32 4.72 2.55
N VAL A 23 1.31 5.60 2.60
CA VAL A 23 1.27 6.90 1.93
C VAL A 23 1.92 6.80 0.55
N GLY A 24 1.08 6.69 -0.48
CA GLY A 24 1.43 6.66 -1.90
C GLY A 24 1.04 5.36 -2.60
N GLY A 25 0.10 5.44 -3.55
CA GLY A 25 -0.34 4.32 -4.40
C GLY A 25 0.57 3.99 -5.59
N GLY A 26 1.87 4.22 -5.43
CA GLY A 26 2.89 3.78 -6.39
C GLY A 26 3.25 2.30 -6.20
N VAL A 27 4.15 1.80 -7.07
CA VAL A 27 4.57 0.39 -7.06
C VAL A 27 5.07 -0.10 -5.69
N ALA A 28 5.86 0.72 -4.97
CA ALA A 28 6.37 0.35 -3.66
C ALA A 28 5.27 0.28 -2.60
N GLY A 29 4.39 1.28 -2.55
CA GLY A 29 3.29 1.33 -1.59
C GLY A 29 2.28 0.22 -1.82
N LEU A 30 1.85 0.02 -3.06
CA LEU A 30 0.94 -1.07 -3.42
C LEU A 30 1.55 -2.43 -3.09
N SER A 31 2.85 -2.63 -3.35
CA SER A 31 3.52 -3.88 -2.96
C SER A 31 3.55 -4.08 -1.44
N ALA A 32 3.84 -3.03 -0.65
CA ALA A 32 3.78 -3.14 0.81
C ALA A 32 2.34 -3.45 1.31
N ALA A 33 1.34 -2.85 0.65
CA ALA A 33 -0.06 -3.05 0.96
C ALA A 33 -0.51 -4.50 0.71
N VAL A 34 -0.09 -5.13 -0.39
CA VAL A 34 -0.35 -6.56 -0.64
C VAL A 34 0.14 -7.40 0.55
N PHE A 35 1.37 -7.16 1.02
CA PHE A 35 1.95 -8.01 2.07
C PHE A 35 1.23 -7.84 3.40
N THR A 36 0.98 -6.60 3.82
CA THR A 36 0.31 -6.29 5.09
C THR A 36 -1.15 -6.75 5.09
N ALA A 37 -1.91 -6.42 4.05
CA ALA A 37 -3.32 -6.79 3.95
C ALA A 37 -3.53 -8.32 3.86
N ARG A 38 -2.66 -9.04 3.13
CA ARG A 38 -2.72 -10.51 3.06
C ARG A 38 -2.56 -11.19 4.41
N GLN A 39 -1.90 -10.56 5.37
CA GLN A 39 -1.78 -11.06 6.74
C GLN A 39 -2.92 -10.60 7.66
N GLY A 40 -3.96 -9.99 7.10
CA GLY A 40 -5.13 -9.53 7.85
C GLY A 40 -4.82 -8.33 8.73
N LEU A 41 -3.84 -7.50 8.38
CA LEU A 41 -3.77 -6.13 8.89
C LEU A 41 -4.77 -5.28 8.12
N ASP A 42 -5.51 -4.44 8.83
CA ASP A 42 -6.36 -3.42 8.26
C ASP A 42 -5.49 -2.33 7.63
N THR A 43 -5.21 -2.50 6.34
CA THR A 43 -4.31 -1.66 5.57
C THR A 43 -5.08 -0.69 4.70
N LEU A 44 -4.76 0.61 4.82
CA LEU A 44 -5.26 1.67 3.96
C LEU A 44 -4.13 2.24 3.09
N VAL A 45 -4.36 2.35 1.79
CA VAL A 45 -3.48 3.07 0.85
C VAL A 45 -4.07 4.45 0.54
N ILE A 46 -3.32 5.51 0.85
CA ILE A 46 -3.63 6.88 0.43
C ILE A 46 -2.93 7.12 -0.92
N ASP A 47 -3.68 7.37 -1.98
CA ASP A 47 -3.15 7.57 -3.33
C ASP A 47 -3.65 8.89 -3.95
N ASP A 48 -2.72 9.76 -4.35
CA ASP A 48 -3.04 11.02 -5.03
C ASP A 48 -3.16 10.85 -6.56
N GLY A 49 -2.97 9.62 -7.07
CA GLY A 49 -3.03 9.32 -8.49
C GLY A 49 -1.78 9.75 -9.27
N GLU A 50 -0.79 10.40 -8.63
CA GLU A 50 0.35 11.05 -9.29
C GLU A 50 1.58 10.13 -9.43
N SER A 51 1.37 8.81 -9.39
CA SER A 51 2.43 7.83 -9.60
C SER A 51 3.14 8.09 -10.93
N ILE A 52 4.45 8.35 -10.86
CA ILE A 52 5.27 8.63 -12.06
C ILE A 52 5.20 7.49 -13.08
N LEU A 53 4.88 6.26 -12.64
CA LEU A 53 4.78 5.13 -13.55
C LEU A 53 3.61 5.30 -14.54
N ARG A 54 2.48 5.94 -14.15
CA ARG A 54 1.34 6.23 -15.05
C ARG A 54 1.73 7.06 -16.28
N ARG A 55 2.76 7.91 -16.15
CA ARG A 55 3.23 8.82 -17.20
C ARG A 55 4.15 8.16 -18.24
N ASN A 56 4.54 6.89 -18.05
CA ASN A 56 5.42 6.20 -19.00
C ASN A 56 4.61 5.50 -20.09
N ALA A 57 5.07 5.60 -21.33
CA ALA A 57 4.38 5.00 -22.48
C ALA A 57 4.40 3.46 -22.47
N HIS A 58 5.48 2.85 -21.98
CA HIS A 58 5.66 1.39 -21.94
C HIS A 58 6.75 1.01 -20.95
N LEU A 59 6.58 -0.09 -20.21
CA LEU A 59 7.55 -0.58 -19.23
C LEU A 59 8.17 -1.90 -19.70
N GLU A 60 9.43 -1.87 -20.11
CA GLU A 60 10.09 -3.00 -20.78
C GLU A 60 10.79 -3.98 -19.81
N ASN A 61 11.11 -3.55 -18.60
CA ASN A 61 12.04 -4.25 -17.71
C ASN A 61 11.41 -4.74 -16.39
N PHE A 62 10.07 -4.85 -16.32
CA PHE A 62 9.40 -5.50 -15.20
C PHE A 62 9.36 -7.03 -15.42
N PRO A 63 9.91 -7.85 -14.51
CA PRO A 63 9.95 -9.31 -14.68
C PRO A 63 8.56 -9.91 -14.91
N GLY A 64 8.50 -10.93 -15.77
CA GLY A 64 7.24 -11.61 -16.14
C GLY A 64 6.59 -11.09 -17.42
N PHE A 65 7.01 -9.92 -17.93
CA PHE A 65 6.49 -9.34 -19.17
C PHE A 65 7.55 -9.36 -20.28
N PRO A 66 7.64 -10.42 -21.10
CA PRO A 66 8.74 -10.61 -22.05
C PRO A 66 8.83 -9.55 -23.16
N LEU A 67 7.73 -8.83 -23.42
CA LEU A 67 7.66 -7.72 -24.38
C LEU A 67 7.33 -6.39 -23.69
N GLY A 68 7.53 -6.32 -22.38
CA GLY A 68 7.06 -5.22 -21.53
C GLY A 68 5.54 -5.19 -21.35
N VAL A 69 5.09 -4.15 -20.65
CA VAL A 69 3.69 -3.96 -20.26
C VAL A 69 3.32 -2.48 -20.29
N ASP A 70 2.05 -2.17 -20.59
CA ASP A 70 1.52 -0.82 -20.39
C ASP A 70 1.66 -0.43 -18.91
N ALA A 71 2.31 0.71 -18.66
CA ALA A 71 2.72 1.10 -17.32
C ALA A 71 1.53 1.43 -16.40
N ARG A 72 0.44 1.97 -16.96
CA ARG A 72 -0.79 2.28 -16.22
C ARG A 72 -1.54 1.00 -15.90
N ARG A 73 -1.63 0.09 -16.88
CA ARG A 73 -2.23 -1.24 -16.67
C ARG A 73 -1.53 -2.00 -15.57
N LEU A 74 -0.19 -1.97 -15.51
CA LEU A 74 0.56 -2.61 -14.43
C LEU A 74 0.19 -2.01 -13.06
N LEU A 75 0.10 -0.68 -12.94
CA LEU A 75 -0.30 -0.03 -11.69
C LEU A 75 -1.73 -0.39 -11.27
N ASP A 76 -2.68 -0.40 -12.21
CA ASP A 76 -4.06 -0.77 -11.91
C ASP A 76 -4.15 -2.22 -11.43
N LEU A 77 -3.39 -3.13 -12.05
CA LEU A 77 -3.31 -4.53 -11.61
C LEU A 77 -2.66 -4.68 -10.23
N LEU A 78 -1.65 -3.86 -9.91
CA LEU A 78 -1.06 -3.84 -8.56
C LEU A 78 -2.06 -3.31 -7.52
N ALA A 79 -2.87 -2.32 -7.87
CA ALA A 79 -3.93 -1.81 -7.02
C ALA A 79 -5.05 -2.84 -6.81
N GLU A 80 -5.48 -3.51 -7.89
CA GLU A 80 -6.44 -4.62 -7.85
C GLU A 80 -5.92 -5.78 -7.00
N GLN A 81 -4.62 -6.09 -7.08
CA GLN A 81 -3.99 -7.12 -6.26
C GLN A 81 -3.98 -6.74 -4.76
N ALA A 82 -3.69 -5.48 -4.44
CA ALA A 82 -3.76 -4.98 -3.06
C ALA A 82 -5.21 -5.02 -2.52
N ALA A 83 -6.19 -4.61 -3.33
CA ALA A 83 -7.61 -4.71 -2.96
C ALA A 83 -8.07 -6.16 -2.77
N THR A 84 -7.67 -7.07 -3.66
CA THR A 84 -7.96 -8.51 -3.55
C THR A 84 -7.33 -9.12 -2.29
N ALA A 85 -6.19 -8.57 -1.86
CA ALA A 85 -5.54 -8.94 -0.60
C ALA A 85 -6.25 -8.39 0.65
N GLY A 86 -7.20 -7.46 0.49
CA GLY A 86 -7.95 -6.82 1.58
C GLY A 86 -7.53 -5.40 1.92
N ALA A 87 -6.66 -4.75 1.12
CA ALA A 87 -6.30 -3.36 1.35
C ALA A 87 -7.39 -2.41 0.85
N ASP A 88 -7.74 -1.42 1.67
CA ASP A 88 -8.58 -0.30 1.27
C ASP A 88 -7.75 0.77 0.54
N ARG A 89 -8.45 1.61 -0.22
CA ARG A 89 -7.87 2.75 -0.93
C ARG A 89 -8.67 4.02 -0.65
N LEU A 90 -7.94 5.09 -0.35
CA LEU A 90 -8.46 6.45 -0.25
C LEU A 90 -7.76 7.32 -1.30
N ASP A 91 -8.53 7.90 -2.21
CA ASP A 91 -8.00 8.88 -3.15
C ASP A 91 -7.80 10.22 -2.43
N GLY A 92 -6.56 10.69 -2.37
CA GLY A 92 -6.20 11.89 -1.63
C GLY A 92 -4.71 12.04 -1.40
N ARG A 93 -4.32 13.20 -0.85
CA ARG A 93 -2.92 13.53 -0.54
C ARG A 93 -2.73 13.59 0.96
N ALA A 94 -1.87 12.74 1.51
CA ALA A 94 -1.42 12.92 2.88
C ALA A 94 -0.66 14.26 3.01
N THR A 95 -1.13 15.12 3.91
CA THR A 95 -0.57 16.45 4.16
C THR A 95 0.32 16.46 5.39
N ARG A 96 0.05 15.58 6.36
CA ARG A 96 0.82 15.48 7.60
C ARG A 96 0.73 14.08 8.20
N VAL A 97 1.85 13.65 8.78
CA VAL A 97 1.94 12.55 9.74
C VAL A 97 2.50 13.13 11.03
N ALA A 98 1.89 12.79 12.15
CA ALA A 98 2.38 13.14 13.48
C ALA A 98 2.41 11.89 14.37
N ALA A 99 3.41 11.80 15.24
CA ALA A 99 3.42 10.82 16.31
C ALA A 99 2.35 11.20 17.35
N VAL A 100 1.77 10.19 17.97
CA VAL A 100 0.80 10.33 19.04
C VAL A 100 1.53 10.18 20.36
N ASP A 101 1.55 11.23 21.19
CA ASP A 101 2.14 11.16 22.52
C ASP A 101 1.28 10.25 23.43
N GLU A 102 1.94 9.44 24.26
CA GLU A 102 1.29 8.61 25.29
C GLU A 102 0.49 9.50 26.27
N GLY A 103 -0.80 9.68 25.98
CA GLY A 103 -1.75 10.46 26.79
C GLY A 103 -2.55 11.53 26.03
N GLU A 104 -2.08 12.01 24.87
CA GLU A 104 -2.80 13.01 24.04
C GLU A 104 -3.70 12.36 22.98
N GLY A 105 -3.33 11.17 22.48
CA GLY A 105 -4.10 10.45 21.45
C GLY A 105 -5.54 10.14 21.84
N ALA A 106 -5.75 9.64 23.06
CA ALA A 106 -7.08 9.34 23.59
C ALA A 106 -7.95 10.59 23.84
N GLN A 107 -7.35 11.79 23.88
CA GLN A 107 -8.09 13.06 24.07
C GLN A 107 -8.36 13.78 22.75
N ALA A 108 -7.48 13.66 21.75
CA ALA A 108 -7.65 14.28 20.44
C ALA A 108 -8.46 13.42 19.45
N GLY A 109 -8.41 12.09 19.57
CA GLY A 109 -9.12 11.16 18.68
C GLY A 109 -10.50 10.72 19.15
N GLY A 110 -10.90 11.07 20.38
CA GLY A 110 -12.18 10.63 20.96
C GLY A 110 -12.29 9.10 21.04
N ASP A 111 -13.51 8.56 20.90
CA ASP A 111 -13.77 7.11 20.85
C ASP A 111 -13.22 6.44 19.55
N GLU A 112 -12.75 7.25 18.58
CA GLU A 112 -12.38 6.81 17.22
C GLU A 112 -10.88 6.44 17.08
N ALA A 113 -10.05 6.81 18.06
CA ALA A 113 -8.64 6.43 18.10
C ALA A 113 -8.46 5.07 18.80
N ARG A 114 -7.77 4.13 18.14
CA ARG A 114 -7.32 2.91 18.81
C ARG A 114 -6.36 3.24 19.96
N ASP A 115 -6.48 2.49 21.06
CA ASP A 115 -5.61 2.58 22.24
C ASP A 115 -4.12 2.37 21.91
N ASP A 116 -3.80 1.68 20.81
CA ASP A 116 -2.44 1.39 20.37
C ASP A 116 -1.98 2.22 19.16
N ALA A 117 -2.76 3.22 18.75
CA ALA A 117 -2.38 4.12 17.66
C ALA A 117 -1.09 4.89 18.03
N ARG A 118 -0.13 4.88 17.11
CA ARG A 118 1.17 5.54 17.25
C ARG A 118 1.28 6.81 16.41
N PHE A 119 0.45 6.90 15.37
CA PHE A 119 0.47 8.00 14.42
C PHE A 119 -0.94 8.46 14.09
N VAL A 120 -1.03 9.73 13.71
CA VAL A 120 -2.19 10.32 13.07
C VAL A 120 -1.79 10.88 11.71
N VAL A 121 -2.61 10.62 10.69
CA VAL A 121 -2.39 11.02 9.31
C VAL A 121 -3.52 11.96 8.87
N GLU A 122 -3.16 13.19 8.49
CA GLU A 122 -4.09 14.16 7.89
C GLU A 122 -4.06 13.98 6.36
N VAL A 123 -5.24 13.96 5.76
CA VAL A 123 -5.41 13.74 4.31
C VAL A 123 -6.25 14.86 3.73
N ASP A 124 -5.73 15.49 2.69
CA ASP A 124 -6.50 16.34 1.78
C ASP A 124 -7.13 15.41 0.74
N ALA A 125 -8.37 14.99 1.00
CA ALA A 125 -9.12 14.17 0.06
C ALA A 125 -9.41 15.01 -1.18
N ASP A 126 -9.28 14.42 -2.37
CA ASP A 126 -9.53 15.13 -3.62
C ASP A 126 -11.05 15.31 -3.85
N ASP A 127 -11.70 16.10 -2.99
CA ASP A 127 -13.07 16.53 -3.17
C ASP A 127 -13.01 17.86 -3.92
N ARG A 128 -13.30 17.83 -5.23
CA ARG A 128 -13.29 19.00 -6.12
C ARG A 128 -14.28 20.13 -5.70
N ASN A 129 -14.80 20.11 -4.47
CA ASN A 129 -15.83 20.99 -3.95
C ASN A 129 -15.53 21.67 -2.59
N ASP A 130 -14.47 21.36 -1.84
CA ASP A 130 -14.10 22.19 -0.67
C ASP A 130 -12.59 22.18 -0.34
N PRO A 131 -11.80 23.15 -0.83
CA PRO A 131 -10.37 23.27 -0.55
C PRO A 131 -10.03 23.63 0.91
N GLY A 132 -11.02 23.70 1.81
CA GLY A 132 -10.85 23.90 3.25
C GLY A 132 -11.10 22.66 4.11
N ASP A 133 -11.62 21.56 3.53
CA ASP A 133 -11.95 20.34 4.27
C ASP A 133 -10.78 19.34 4.18
N LEU A 134 -9.82 19.49 5.10
CA LEU A 134 -8.88 18.42 5.42
C LEU A 134 -9.73 17.34 6.08
N GLY A 135 -10.13 16.31 5.33
CA GLY A 135 -10.99 15.24 5.84
C GLY A 135 -10.49 14.66 7.16
N ASP A 136 -11.36 13.93 7.85
CA ASP A 136 -11.09 13.48 9.23
C ASP A 136 -9.74 12.74 9.35
N PRO A 137 -8.98 12.99 10.44
CA PRO A 137 -7.68 12.38 10.64
C PRO A 137 -7.77 10.86 10.80
N ILE A 138 -6.75 10.16 10.31
CA ILE A 138 -6.67 8.69 10.34
C ILE A 138 -5.64 8.26 11.38
N TRP A 139 -6.09 7.51 12.38
CA TRP A 139 -5.24 6.97 13.44
C TRP A 139 -4.68 5.62 13.01
N THR A 140 -3.39 5.41 13.23
CA THR A 140 -2.72 4.18 12.79
C THR A 140 -1.60 3.74 13.70
N ARG A 141 -1.36 2.43 13.75
CA ARG A 141 -0.22 1.85 14.45
C ARG A 141 1.05 1.96 13.64
N TYR A 142 0.94 1.77 12.33
CA TYR A 142 2.07 1.75 11.41
C TYR A 142 1.87 2.70 10.24
N VAL A 143 2.96 3.27 9.74
CA VAL A 143 2.98 4.08 8.53
C VAL A 143 4.06 3.57 7.59
N VAL A 144 3.71 3.39 6.31
CA VAL A 144 4.66 3.12 5.23
C VAL A 144 4.69 4.31 4.27
N ALA A 145 5.71 5.14 4.38
CA ALA A 145 5.97 6.29 3.51
C ALA A 145 6.53 5.83 2.15
N ALA A 146 5.71 5.85 1.10
CA ALA A 146 6.04 5.27 -0.20
C ALA A 146 5.86 6.26 -1.38
N THR A 147 5.91 7.56 -1.10
CA THR A 147 5.89 8.62 -2.11
C THR A 147 7.18 8.61 -2.94
N LYS A 148 7.22 9.39 -4.03
CA LYS A 148 8.38 9.42 -4.93
C LYS A 148 9.60 10.12 -4.28
N ASN A 149 9.43 11.37 -3.88
CA ASN A 149 10.45 12.23 -3.27
C ASN A 149 9.80 13.35 -2.46
N GLU A 150 8.53 13.18 -2.11
CA GLU A 150 7.76 14.14 -1.32
C GLU A 150 7.87 13.72 0.14
N VAL A 151 8.39 14.61 0.97
CA VAL A 151 8.69 14.35 2.38
C VAL A 151 8.02 15.36 3.31
N GLY A 152 7.32 16.37 2.76
CA GLY A 152 6.78 17.48 3.55
C GLY A 152 5.84 17.03 4.67
N TYR A 153 5.06 15.98 4.42
CA TYR A 153 4.16 15.39 5.41
C TYR A 153 4.87 14.75 6.61
N LEU A 154 6.18 14.50 6.54
CA LEU A 154 6.99 13.89 7.61
C LEU A 154 7.81 14.91 8.42
N HIS A 155 7.89 16.18 8.01
CA HIS A 155 8.80 17.16 8.63
C HIS A 155 8.58 17.42 10.13
N GLY A 156 7.40 17.07 10.66
CA GLY A 156 7.05 17.23 12.07
C GLY A 156 7.30 16.00 12.94
N VAL A 157 7.76 14.88 12.37
CA VAL A 157 7.96 13.63 13.11
C VAL A 157 9.40 13.56 13.62
N GLU A 158 9.60 13.72 14.93
CA GLU A 158 10.91 13.60 15.56
C GLU A 158 11.49 12.19 15.35
N GLY A 159 12.75 12.10 14.95
CA GLY A 159 13.43 10.83 14.64
C GLY A 159 13.42 10.43 13.16
N VAL A 160 12.62 11.07 12.31
CA VAL A 160 12.68 10.86 10.86
C VAL A 160 13.81 11.69 10.25
N GLY A 161 14.89 11.03 9.83
CA GLY A 161 15.97 11.67 9.09
C GLY A 161 15.54 12.01 7.66
N ILE A 162 15.79 13.23 7.20
CA ILE A 162 15.58 13.64 5.81
C ILE A 162 16.94 13.90 5.14
N LEU A 163 17.16 13.27 4.00
CA LEU A 163 18.38 13.41 3.20
C LEU A 163 18.11 14.27 1.96
N ASP A 164 18.93 15.29 1.73
CA ASP A 164 18.91 16.06 0.47
C ASP A 164 20.12 15.70 -0.39
N ARG A 165 19.85 15.12 -1.56
CA ARG A 165 20.86 14.82 -2.60
C ARG A 165 20.47 15.40 -3.96
N GLY A 166 19.90 16.61 -3.95
CA GLY A 166 19.25 17.26 -5.11
C GLY A 166 17.77 16.87 -5.26
N LYS A 167 17.32 15.93 -4.45
CA LYS A 167 15.93 15.59 -4.13
C LYS A 167 15.90 15.13 -2.68
N SER A 168 14.74 15.22 -2.06
CA SER A 168 14.53 14.76 -0.69
C SER A 168 14.22 13.27 -0.64
N TYR A 169 14.78 12.61 0.36
CA TYR A 169 14.61 11.19 0.70
C TYR A 169 14.47 11.04 2.21
N VAL A 170 13.98 9.90 2.66
CA VAL A 170 13.96 9.52 4.07
C VAL A 170 15.17 8.65 4.36
N ASP A 171 15.89 8.96 5.44
CA ASP A 171 16.99 8.15 5.96
C ASP A 171 16.43 6.85 6.53
N THR A 172 16.87 5.72 5.98
CA THR A 172 16.41 4.39 6.42
C THR A 172 17.55 3.38 6.46
N ASP A 173 17.34 2.30 7.22
CA ASP A 173 18.14 1.09 7.04
C ASP A 173 17.84 0.39 5.69
N GLU A 174 18.54 -0.71 5.42
CA GLU A 174 18.39 -1.46 4.16
C GLU A 174 16.99 -2.06 3.98
N ARG A 175 16.26 -2.30 5.08
CA ARG A 175 14.92 -2.91 5.13
C ARG A 175 13.80 -1.86 5.24
N GLY A 176 14.14 -0.57 5.16
CA GLY A 176 13.20 0.54 5.12
C GLY A 176 12.75 1.08 6.48
N ARG A 177 13.40 0.70 7.60
CA ARG A 177 13.11 1.29 8.91
C ARG A 177 13.61 2.72 8.99
N THR A 178 12.79 3.62 9.52
CA THR A 178 13.24 4.96 9.90
C THR A 178 13.81 4.97 11.32
N GLY A 179 14.15 6.15 11.86
CA GLY A 179 14.50 6.31 13.27
C GLY A 179 13.31 6.29 14.23
N VAL A 180 12.09 6.00 13.75
CA VAL A 180 10.85 5.97 14.53
C VAL A 180 10.18 4.62 14.42
N ASP A 181 9.95 3.97 15.56
CA ASP A 181 9.36 2.63 15.61
C ASP A 181 7.93 2.62 15.04
N GLY A 182 7.71 1.77 14.04
CA GLY A 182 6.45 1.65 13.32
C GLY A 182 6.27 2.63 12.15
N LEU A 183 7.26 3.48 11.87
CA LEU A 183 7.31 4.32 10.67
C LEU A 183 8.41 3.80 9.73
N TYR A 184 8.00 3.41 8.53
CA TYR A 184 8.89 2.86 7.48
C TYR A 184 8.85 3.76 6.25
N ALA A 185 9.90 3.69 5.42
CA ALA A 185 9.87 4.25 4.06
C ALA A 185 10.22 3.20 3.02
N ALA A 186 9.58 3.30 1.84
CA ALA A 186 9.68 2.29 0.79
C ALA A 186 10.00 2.88 -0.60
N GLY A 187 10.61 2.05 -1.44
CA GLY A 187 10.96 2.39 -2.81
C GLY A 187 11.88 3.60 -2.91
N ARG A 188 11.51 4.52 -3.80
CA ARG A 188 12.37 5.68 -4.10
C ARG A 188 12.55 6.61 -2.90
N LEU A 189 11.55 6.74 -2.03
CA LEU A 189 11.65 7.59 -0.85
C LEU A 189 12.79 7.14 0.08
N ALA A 190 13.01 5.83 0.16
CA ALA A 190 14.10 5.16 0.87
C ALA A 190 15.37 4.99 0.01
N GLU A 191 15.67 5.97 -0.85
CA GLU A 191 16.83 6.02 -1.75
C GLU A 191 17.00 4.84 -2.74
N LYS A 192 16.01 3.94 -2.89
CA LYS A 192 16.16 2.82 -3.82
C LYS A 192 16.23 3.30 -5.28
N PRO A 193 16.97 2.59 -6.14
CA PRO A 193 17.07 2.90 -7.56
C PRO A 193 15.70 3.15 -8.20
N HIS A 194 15.66 4.13 -9.11
CA HIS A 194 14.43 4.53 -9.81
C HIS A 194 14.02 3.50 -10.88
N GLN A 195 13.56 2.34 -10.43
CA GLN A 195 13.20 1.17 -11.22
C GLN A 195 11.96 0.52 -10.59
N ALA A 196 10.91 0.27 -11.39
CA ALA A 196 9.64 -0.26 -10.88
C ALA A 196 9.81 -1.60 -10.14
N ALA A 197 10.57 -2.54 -10.72
CA ALA A 197 10.82 -3.84 -10.10
C ALA A 197 11.59 -3.75 -8.78
N VAL A 198 12.55 -2.83 -8.67
CA VAL A 198 13.31 -2.61 -7.43
C VAL A 198 12.39 -2.01 -6.36
N CYS A 199 11.58 -1.02 -6.72
CA CYS A 199 10.61 -0.42 -5.81
C CYS A 199 9.54 -1.41 -5.35
N ALA A 200 9.07 -2.31 -6.24
CA ALA A 200 8.16 -3.40 -5.88
C ALA A 200 8.80 -4.31 -4.84
N GLY A 201 10.01 -4.81 -5.12
CA GLY A 201 10.75 -5.70 -4.22
C GLY A 201 11.01 -5.07 -2.85
N HIS A 202 11.41 -3.78 -2.81
CA HIS A 202 11.62 -3.10 -1.54
C HIS A 202 10.30 -2.81 -0.80
N GLY A 203 9.21 -2.53 -1.51
CA GLY A 203 7.88 -2.40 -0.89
C GLY A 203 7.44 -3.70 -0.22
N ALA A 204 7.63 -4.84 -0.89
CA ALA A 204 7.44 -6.16 -0.31
C ALA A 204 8.33 -6.40 0.92
N GLU A 205 9.62 -6.09 0.83
CA GLU A 205 10.57 -6.23 1.95
C GLU A 205 10.18 -5.39 3.17
N VAL A 206 9.72 -4.16 2.97
CA VAL A 206 9.18 -3.30 4.03
C VAL A 206 7.93 -3.92 4.65
N GLY A 207 7.00 -4.43 3.83
CA GLY A 207 5.80 -5.11 4.32
C GLY A 207 6.13 -6.34 5.19
N VAL A 208 7.09 -7.17 4.77
CA VAL A 208 7.60 -8.30 5.56
C VAL A 208 8.25 -7.82 6.86
N THR A 209 9.05 -6.76 6.79
CA THR A 209 9.73 -6.18 7.94
C THR A 209 8.76 -5.70 9.00
N LEU A 210 7.68 -5.00 8.60
CA LEU A 210 6.60 -4.59 9.48
C LEU A 210 5.91 -5.80 10.13
N LEU A 211 5.59 -6.83 9.35
CA LEU A 211 4.92 -8.03 9.87
C LEU A 211 5.77 -8.80 10.90
N GLU A 212 7.08 -8.89 10.66
CA GLU A 212 8.02 -9.46 11.63
C GLU A 212 8.02 -8.69 12.96
N GLU A 213 7.81 -7.38 12.93
CA GLU A 213 7.80 -6.52 14.12
C GLU A 213 6.44 -6.42 14.81
N ASP A 214 5.35 -6.72 14.09
CA ASP A 214 4.01 -6.95 14.67
C ASP A 214 3.88 -8.37 15.28
N ASP A 215 4.96 -9.15 15.32
CA ASP A 215 4.97 -10.56 15.74
C ASP A 215 3.98 -11.44 14.93
N ARG A 216 3.61 -11.02 13.71
CA ARG A 216 2.82 -11.87 12.81
C ARG A 216 3.72 -12.97 12.24
N GLY A 217 3.22 -14.20 12.29
CA GLY A 217 3.97 -15.37 11.87
C GLY A 217 4.46 -15.29 10.42
N PHE A 218 5.52 -16.06 10.14
CA PHE A 218 6.10 -16.20 8.79
C PHE A 218 5.06 -16.73 7.78
N TYR A 219 4.99 -16.10 6.61
CA TYR A 219 4.11 -16.51 5.50
C TYR A 219 4.92 -17.00 4.30
N HIS A 220 4.39 -18.00 3.61
CA HIS A 220 4.92 -18.48 2.34
C HIS A 220 4.03 -17.98 1.19
N ASP A 221 4.62 -17.44 0.14
CA ASP A 221 3.93 -16.88 -1.03
C ASP A 221 3.40 -17.94 -2.01
N TRP A 222 3.53 -19.24 -1.68
CA TRP A 222 3.05 -20.34 -2.51
C TRP A 222 1.95 -21.16 -1.84
N VAL A 223 0.98 -21.56 -2.67
CA VAL A 223 -0.03 -22.56 -2.33
C VAL A 223 0.45 -23.92 -2.85
N ALA A 224 0.45 -24.93 -2.00
CA ALA A 224 0.91 -26.27 -2.33
C ALA A 224 -0.24 -27.14 -2.86
N PRO A 225 0.04 -28.14 -3.73
CA PRO A 225 -0.95 -29.15 -4.05
C PRO A 225 -1.23 -30.03 -2.82
N ASP A 226 -2.44 -30.57 -2.74
CA ASP A 226 -2.84 -31.55 -1.72
C ASP A 226 -1.84 -32.71 -1.62
N GLY A 227 -1.55 -33.12 -0.39
CA GLY A 227 -0.55 -34.15 -0.11
C GLY A 227 0.91 -33.68 -0.12
N TYR A 228 1.23 -32.45 -0.56
CA TYR A 228 2.64 -32.03 -0.70
C TYR A 228 3.45 -32.20 0.59
N PHE A 229 2.99 -31.69 1.71
CA PHE A 229 3.54 -31.86 3.05
C PHE A 229 2.94 -33.09 3.74
N THR A 230 1.61 -33.24 3.66
CA THR A 230 0.85 -34.20 4.47
C THR A 230 1.14 -35.65 4.10
N ASP A 231 1.32 -36.00 2.82
CA ASP A 231 1.70 -37.37 2.39
C ASP A 231 3.11 -37.76 2.84
N ARG A 232 3.96 -36.77 3.15
CA ARG A 232 5.29 -36.97 3.72
C ARG A 232 5.29 -37.02 5.25
N GLY A 233 4.11 -37.07 5.86
CA GLY A 233 3.95 -37.07 7.32
C GLY A 233 4.39 -35.76 7.98
N ARG A 234 4.40 -34.65 7.23
CA ARG A 234 4.73 -33.31 7.73
C ARG A 234 3.44 -32.51 7.91
N GLN A 235 3.43 -31.64 8.92
CA GLN A 235 2.37 -30.63 9.03
C GLN A 235 2.56 -29.56 7.95
N VAL A 236 1.46 -29.02 7.45
CA VAL A 236 1.47 -27.84 6.58
C VAL A 236 2.09 -26.68 7.38
N PRO A 237 3.15 -26.01 6.86
CA PRO A 237 3.76 -24.88 7.55
C PRO A 237 2.72 -23.77 7.85
N PRO A 238 2.87 -23.01 8.94
CA PRO A 238 2.08 -21.81 9.17
C PRO A 238 2.11 -20.90 7.93
N GLY A 239 0.94 -20.38 7.54
CA GLY A 239 0.81 -19.53 6.35
C GLY A 239 0.85 -20.26 5.00
N CYS A 240 1.08 -21.58 4.96
CA CYS A 240 0.87 -22.38 3.76
C CYS A 240 -0.56 -22.94 3.71
N GLU A 241 -1.04 -23.16 2.50
CA GLU A 241 -2.28 -23.89 2.21
C GLU A 241 -1.93 -25.06 1.28
N GLU A 242 -2.62 -26.19 1.46
CA GLU A 242 -2.69 -27.28 0.49
C GLU A 242 -4.07 -27.24 -0.17
N ILE A 243 -4.11 -27.23 -1.50
CA ILE A 243 -5.36 -27.23 -2.26
C ILE A 243 -5.44 -28.45 -3.17
N ASP A 244 -6.65 -28.97 -3.35
CA ASP A 244 -6.88 -30.09 -4.26
C ASP A 244 -6.75 -29.69 -5.74
N ASP A 245 -6.84 -30.69 -6.60
CA ASP A 245 -6.71 -30.51 -8.06
C ASP A 245 -7.83 -29.66 -8.67
N ASP A 246 -9.02 -29.65 -8.06
CA ASP A 246 -10.18 -28.92 -8.58
C ASP A 246 -10.07 -27.44 -8.20
N GLU A 247 -9.80 -27.11 -6.94
CA GLU A 247 -9.51 -25.75 -6.48
C GLU A 247 -8.32 -25.14 -7.23
N ARG A 248 -7.25 -25.92 -7.47
CA ARG A 248 -6.12 -25.43 -8.28
C ARG A 248 -6.57 -25.03 -9.69
N ARG A 249 -7.38 -25.86 -10.35
CA ARG A 249 -7.89 -25.57 -11.70
C ARG A 249 -8.81 -24.36 -11.72
N GLU A 250 -9.66 -24.21 -10.71
CA GLU A 250 -10.54 -23.05 -10.56
C GLU A 250 -9.74 -21.76 -10.39
N ARG A 251 -8.72 -21.74 -9.51
CA ARG A 251 -7.82 -20.60 -9.34
C ARG A 251 -7.02 -20.29 -10.61
N GLU A 252 -6.53 -21.31 -11.33
CA GLU A 252 -5.81 -21.16 -12.60
C GLU A 252 -6.72 -20.58 -13.70
N GLU A 253 -7.97 -21.04 -13.79
CA GLU A 253 -8.95 -20.54 -14.74
C GLU A 253 -9.30 -19.08 -14.46
N ALA A 254 -9.61 -18.74 -13.20
CA ALA A 254 -9.90 -17.38 -12.76
C ALA A 254 -8.72 -16.44 -13.07
N SER A 255 -7.49 -16.83 -12.74
CA SER A 255 -6.28 -16.04 -13.04
C SER A 255 -6.10 -15.82 -14.54
N ARG A 256 -6.26 -16.87 -15.35
CA ARG A 256 -6.13 -16.80 -16.81
C ARG A 256 -7.19 -15.88 -17.42
N GLU A 257 -8.43 -15.98 -16.96
CA GLU A 257 -9.54 -15.15 -17.45
C GLU A 257 -9.35 -13.68 -17.08
N ALA A 258 -8.99 -13.39 -15.82
CA ALA A 258 -8.70 -12.04 -15.36
C ALA A 258 -7.60 -11.39 -16.20
N ILE A 259 -6.46 -12.07 -16.41
CA ILE A 259 -5.38 -11.53 -17.26
C ILE A 259 -5.86 -11.35 -18.70
N ARG A 260 -6.60 -12.31 -19.27
CA ARG A 260 -7.12 -12.17 -20.63
C ARG A 260 -8.02 -10.95 -20.78
N GLU A 261 -8.93 -10.74 -19.84
CA GLU A 261 -9.85 -9.60 -19.84
C GLU A 261 -9.11 -8.27 -19.70
N ARG A 262 -8.22 -8.16 -18.72
CA ARG A 262 -7.46 -6.94 -18.44
C ARG A 262 -6.51 -6.55 -19.58
N PHE A 263 -6.11 -7.48 -20.44
CA PHE A 263 -5.29 -7.17 -21.61
C PHE A 263 -6.02 -7.29 -22.94
N ALA A 264 -7.34 -7.50 -22.95
CA ALA A 264 -8.13 -7.67 -24.18
C ALA A 264 -8.19 -6.40 -25.03
N ALA A 265 -8.06 -5.23 -24.39
CA ALA A 265 -8.09 -3.92 -25.05
C ALA A 265 -6.97 -3.02 -24.51
N PRO A 266 -6.57 -1.97 -25.27
CA PRO A 266 -5.71 -0.92 -24.76
C PRO A 266 -6.25 -0.32 -23.45
N HIS A 267 -5.35 0.29 -22.67
CA HIS A 267 -5.76 1.04 -21.49
C HIS A 267 -6.82 2.11 -21.86
N PRO A 268 -7.92 2.24 -21.09
CA PRO A 268 -9.02 3.15 -21.45
C PRO A 268 -8.61 4.62 -21.38
N ASP A 269 -7.79 4.99 -20.40
CA ASP A 269 -7.32 6.36 -20.26
C ASP A 269 -6.22 6.71 -21.27
N PRO A 270 -6.14 7.97 -21.73
CA PRO A 270 -5.06 8.43 -22.60
C PRO A 270 -3.73 8.49 -21.86
N GLN A 271 -2.62 8.49 -22.62
CA GLN A 271 -1.29 8.62 -22.04
C GLN A 271 -1.13 10.03 -21.48
N GLU A 272 -0.82 10.12 -20.19
CA GLU A 272 -0.49 11.39 -19.54
C GLU A 272 0.91 11.86 -19.96
N THR A 273 1.06 13.18 -20.05
CA THR A 273 2.35 13.83 -20.31
C THR A 273 2.91 14.45 -19.04
N HIS A 274 4.10 15.06 -19.10
CA HIS A 274 4.66 15.77 -17.96
C HIS A 274 3.77 16.98 -17.60
N PRO A 275 3.43 17.22 -16.31
CA PRO A 275 2.55 18.32 -15.92
C PRO A 275 3.02 19.70 -16.39
N SER A 276 4.33 19.91 -16.51
CA SER A 276 4.90 21.17 -17.03
C SER A 276 4.61 21.43 -18.52
N LEU A 277 4.03 20.47 -19.24
CA LEU A 277 3.65 20.60 -20.65
C LEU A 277 2.15 20.85 -20.83
N GLU A 278 1.36 20.74 -19.77
CA GLU A 278 -0.04 21.15 -19.74
C GLU A 278 -0.06 22.69 -19.68
N LYS A 279 -0.61 23.31 -20.73
CA LYS A 279 -0.72 24.77 -20.88
C LYS A 279 -2.15 25.21 -20.65
#